data_AF-A0A496XWV8-F1
#
_entry.id   AF-A0A496XWV8-F1
#
_cell.length_a   1.000
_cell.length_b   1.000
_cell.length_c   1.000
_cell.angle_alpha   90.00
_cell.angle_beta   90.00
_cell.angle_gamma   90.00
#
_symmetry.space_group_name_H-M   'P 1'
#
loop_
_entity.id
_entity.type
_entity.pdbx_description
1 polymer ?
#
loop_
_entity_poly.entity_id
_entity_poly.type
_entity_poly.pdbx_seq_one_letter_code
_entity_poly.pdbx_strand_id
1 'polypeptide(L)'
;MSLIDDKISRIKYIRALNRFLNSTVSVLKTKEFDINKFKQKVNTHYDLICSCLAVRLNNPSHIKLLEYVNMCLKYCDKKNCDFEYEKSILLKLANQIQKTNKLSSYKKNKHTIEYD
;
A
#
# COMPACT_ATOMS: atom_id res chain seq x y z
N MET A 1 11.97 -10.95 -22.65
CA MET A 1 11.93 -11.00 -21.17
C MET A 1 11.70 -12.45 -20.77
N SER A 2 12.46 -13.04 -19.84
CA SER A 2 12.18 -14.41 -19.40
C SER A 2 10.97 -14.42 -18.45
N LEU A 3 10.25 -15.55 -18.38
CA LEU A 3 9.13 -15.71 -17.43
C LEU A 3 9.56 -15.50 -15.95
N ILE A 4 10.84 -15.75 -15.66
CA ILE A 4 11.44 -15.56 -14.33
C ILE A 4 11.58 -14.06 -14.05
N ASP A 5 12.06 -13.27 -15.02
CA ASP A 5 12.21 -11.83 -14.90
C ASP A 5 10.87 -11.12 -14.70
N ASP A 6 9.82 -11.57 -15.39
CA ASP A 6 8.45 -11.05 -15.23
C ASP A 6 7.89 -11.32 -13.84
N LYS A 7 8.13 -12.53 -13.31
CA LYS A 7 7.71 -12.91 -11.96
C LYS A 7 8.44 -12.08 -10.91
N ILE A 8 9.75 -11.90 -11.05
CA ILE A 8 10.57 -11.10 -10.13
C ILE A 8 10.11 -9.64 -10.16
N SER A 9 9.92 -9.08 -11.34
CA SER A 9 9.45 -7.69 -11.52
C SER A 9 8.09 -7.47 -10.87
N ARG A 10 7.16 -8.42 -11.06
CA ARG A 10 5.84 -8.37 -10.41
C ARG A 10 5.93 -8.40 -8.89
N ILE A 11 6.77 -9.27 -8.34
CA ILE A 11 7.00 -9.37 -6.90
C ILE A 11 7.58 -8.07 -6.35
N LYS A 12 8.58 -7.48 -7.03
CA LYS A 12 9.19 -6.20 -6.64
C LYS A 12 8.15 -5.08 -6.62
N TYR A 13 7.33 -4.97 -7.66
CA TYR A 13 6.27 -3.96 -7.74
C TYR A 13 5.23 -4.11 -6.61
N ILE A 14 4.73 -5.32 -6.37
CA ILE A 14 3.79 -5.59 -5.26
C ILE A 14 4.43 -5.28 -3.89
N ARG A 15 5.72 -5.59 -3.71
CA ARG A 15 6.45 -5.24 -2.48
C ARG A 15 6.59 -3.74 -2.30
N ALA A 16 6.87 -2.99 -3.36
CA ALA A 16 6.92 -1.53 -3.32
C ALA A 16 5.56 -0.94 -2.89
N LEU A 17 4.45 -1.43 -3.46
CA LEU A 17 3.09 -1.03 -3.07
C LEU A 17 2.77 -1.34 -1.59
N ASN A 18 3.15 -2.52 -1.10
CA ASN A 18 2.93 -2.87 0.31
C ASN A 18 3.81 -2.02 1.25
N ARG A 19 5.06 -1.75 0.86
CA ARG A 19 5.96 -0.89 1.64
C ARG A 19 5.41 0.53 1.70
N PHE A 20 4.90 1.07 0.60
CA PHE A 20 4.21 2.34 0.55
C PHE A 20 3.07 2.38 1.58
N LEU A 21 2.11 1.43 1.49
CA LEU A 21 0.97 1.35 2.42
C LEU A 21 1.41 1.34 3.89
N ASN A 22 2.34 0.46 4.26
CA ASN A 22 2.77 0.35 5.66
C ASN A 22 3.42 1.64 6.16
N SER A 23 4.24 2.27 5.30
CA SER A 23 4.97 3.48 5.64
C SER A 23 4.06 4.70 5.82
N THR A 24 3.07 4.88 4.95
CA THR A 24 2.13 6.01 4.99
C THR A 24 1.13 5.84 6.12
N VAL A 25 0.64 4.61 6.36
CA VAL A 25 -0.25 4.30 7.48
C VAL A 25 0.41 4.58 8.82
N SER A 26 1.71 4.27 8.96
CA SER A 26 2.45 4.57 10.19
C SER A 26 2.43 6.06 10.50
N VAL A 27 2.58 6.92 9.48
CA VAL A 27 2.53 8.37 9.66
C VAL A 27 1.10 8.83 9.98
N LEU A 28 0.09 8.34 9.25
CA LEU A 28 -1.32 8.68 9.46
C LEU A 28 -1.83 8.34 10.87
N LYS A 29 -1.26 7.33 11.53
CA LYS A 29 -1.65 6.90 12.89
C LYS A 29 -0.91 7.63 14.01
N THR A 30 0.01 8.54 13.68
CA THR A 30 0.77 9.28 14.69
C THR A 30 -0.15 10.28 15.38
N LYS A 31 -0.06 10.39 16.72
CA LYS A 31 -0.89 11.32 17.53
C LYS A 31 -0.71 12.76 17.05
N GLU A 32 0.55 13.16 16.85
CA GLU A 32 0.94 14.44 16.28
C GLU A 32 1.09 14.29 14.76
N PHE A 33 -0.04 14.16 14.07
CA PHE A 33 -0.03 14.02 12.62
C PHE A 33 0.49 15.31 11.96
N ASP A 34 1.51 15.16 11.11
CA ASP A 34 2.07 16.24 10.31
C ASP A 34 1.90 15.93 8.82
N ILE A 35 1.09 16.75 8.16
CA ILE A 35 0.79 16.60 6.74
C ILE A 35 2.05 16.73 5.86
N ASN A 36 3.03 17.54 6.25
CA ASN A 36 4.26 17.71 5.48
C ASN A 36 5.11 16.44 5.55
N LYS A 37 5.23 15.84 6.74
CA LYS A 37 5.88 14.51 6.90
C LYS A 37 5.15 13.44 6.10
N PHE A 38 3.82 13.48 6.09
CA PHE A 38 3.02 12.57 5.27
C PHE A 38 3.30 12.73 3.78
N LYS A 39 3.27 13.96 3.25
CA LYS A 39 3.58 14.28 1.85
C LYS A 39 4.98 13.83 1.45
N GLN A 40 5.98 14.11 2.30
CA GLN A 40 7.35 13.64 2.09
C GLN A 40 7.42 12.12 1.98
N LYS A 41 6.69 11.41 2.85
CA LYS A 41 6.62 9.95 2.86
C LYS A 41 5.96 9.40 1.60
N VAL A 42 4.85 10.01 1.18
CA VAL A 42 4.14 9.66 -0.06
C VAL A 42 5.09 9.81 -1.25
N ASN A 43 5.74 10.96 -1.42
CA ASN A 43 6.65 11.20 -2.55
C ASN A 43 7.81 10.20 -2.58
N THR A 44 8.53 10.06 -1.45
CA THR A 44 9.70 9.17 -1.37
C THR A 44 9.34 7.71 -1.68
N HIS A 45 8.19 7.23 -1.20
CA HIS A 45 7.77 5.85 -1.47
C HIS A 45 7.12 5.69 -2.84
N TYR A 46 6.55 6.75 -3.40
CA TYR A 46 6.04 6.76 -4.76
C TYR A 46 7.16 6.67 -5.79
N ASP A 47 8.27 7.40 -5.60
CA ASP A 47 9.46 7.31 -6.45
C ASP A 47 10.01 5.87 -6.51
N LEU A 48 9.97 5.15 -5.39
CA LEU A 48 10.33 3.72 -5.35
C LEU A 48 9.38 2.86 -6.17
N ILE A 49 8.09 3.17 -6.19
CA ILE A 49 7.11 2.47 -7.05
C ILE A 49 7.40 2.78 -8.52
N CYS A 50 7.68 4.04 -8.87
CA CYS A 50 8.02 4.47 -10.23
C CYS A 50 9.32 3.84 -10.75
N SER A 51 10.29 3.57 -9.86
CA SER A 51 11.52 2.85 -10.21
C SER A 51 11.30 1.35 -10.52
N CYS A 52 10.14 0.79 -10.13
CA CYS A 52 9.78 -0.58 -10.44
C CYS A 52 9.10 -0.66 -11.80
N LEU A 53 9.34 -1.75 -12.54
CA LEU A 53 8.61 -2.03 -13.77
C LEU A 53 7.11 -2.20 -13.44
N ALA A 54 6.28 -1.30 -13.97
CA ALA A 54 4.84 -1.35 -13.80
C ALA A 54 4.30 -2.65 -14.41
N VAL A 55 3.56 -3.41 -13.61
CA VAL A 55 2.97 -4.69 -14.02
C VAL A 55 1.46 -4.64 -13.88
N ARG A 56 0.77 -5.40 -14.75
CA ARG A 56 -0.68 -5.59 -14.63
C ARG A 56 -1.01 -6.32 -13.32
N LEU A 57 -1.91 -5.72 -12.53
CA LEU A 57 -2.41 -6.28 -11.29
C LEU A 57 -3.75 -6.97 -11.56
N ASN A 58 -3.78 -8.30 -11.47
CA ASN A 58 -5.01 -9.09 -11.69
C ASN A 58 -5.73 -9.44 -10.37
N ASN A 59 -5.03 -9.35 -9.24
CA ASN A 59 -5.60 -9.67 -7.93
C ASN A 59 -6.32 -8.42 -7.38
N PRO A 60 -7.60 -8.52 -6.97
CA PRO A 60 -8.34 -7.42 -6.37
C PRO A 60 -7.62 -6.73 -5.21
N SER A 61 -6.90 -7.48 -4.37
CA SER A 61 -6.13 -6.92 -3.26
C SER A 61 -4.96 -6.04 -3.73
N HIS A 62 -4.33 -6.39 -4.85
CA HIS A 62 -3.24 -5.59 -5.41
C HIS A 62 -3.78 -4.34 -6.11
N ILE A 63 -4.93 -4.43 -6.78
CA ILE A 63 -5.61 -3.27 -7.37
C ILE A 63 -5.93 -2.25 -6.26
N LYS A 64 -6.48 -2.70 -5.12
CA LYS A 64 -6.74 -1.83 -3.96
C LYS A 64 -5.48 -1.16 -3.39
N LEU A 65 -4.32 -1.81 -3.46
CA LEU A 65 -3.05 -1.18 -3.08
C LEU A 65 -2.72 0.00 -4.01
N LEU A 66 -2.90 -0.17 -5.32
CA LEU A 66 -2.68 0.89 -6.30
C LEU A 66 -3.70 2.02 -6.13
N GLU A 67 -4.98 1.70 -5.90
CA GLU A 67 -6.02 2.69 -5.59
C GLU A 67 -5.66 3.52 -4.35
N TYR A 68 -5.15 2.87 -3.30
CA TYR A 68 -4.68 3.56 -2.09
C TYR A 68 -3.53 4.53 -2.40
N VAL A 69 -2.54 4.12 -3.19
CA VAL A 69 -1.43 5.00 -3.63
C VAL A 69 -1.98 6.23 -4.36
N ASN A 70 -2.87 6.02 -5.34
CA ASN A 70 -3.46 7.10 -6.12
C ASN A 70 -4.27 8.07 -5.24
N MET A 71 -4.98 7.56 -4.23
CA MET A 71 -5.72 8.39 -3.28
C MET A 71 -4.78 9.22 -2.39
N CYS A 72 -3.65 8.65 -1.94
CA CYS A 72 -2.64 9.42 -1.22
C CYS A 72 -2.11 10.58 -2.07
N LEU A 73 -1.74 10.33 -3.33
CA LEU A 73 -1.25 11.37 -4.25
C LEU A 73 -2.30 12.47 -4.46
N LYS A 74 -3.55 12.09 -4.77
CA LYS A 74 -4.67 13.02 -4.94
C LYS A 74 -4.87 13.93 -3.73
N TYR A 75 -4.77 13.38 -2.52
CA TYR A 75 -4.92 14.17 -1.29
C TYR A 75 -3.69 15.00 -0.95
N CYS A 76 -2.50 14.60 -1.38
CA CYS A 76 -1.29 15.42 -1.26
C CYS A 76 -1.33 16.67 -2.17
N ASP A 77 -1.95 16.56 -3.35
CA ASP A 77 -2.06 17.64 -4.34
C ASP A 77 -3.15 18.66 -4.01
N LYS A 78 -4.12 18.29 -3.17
CA LYS A 78 -5.20 19.20 -2.76
C LYS A 78 -4.63 20.36 -1.94
N LYS A 79 -4.85 21.60 -2.41
CA LYS A 79 -4.42 22.83 -1.72
C LYS A 79 -5.40 23.18 -0.58
N ASN A 80 -4.87 23.38 0.62
CA ASN A 80 -5.52 24.02 1.78
C ASN A 80 -6.95 23.57 2.12
N CYS A 81 -7.08 22.33 2.58
CA CYS A 81 -8.24 21.93 3.40
C CYS A 81 -7.72 21.18 4.63
N ASP A 82 -8.46 21.26 5.73
CA ASP A 82 -8.28 20.40 6.90
C ASP A 82 -8.16 18.93 6.44
N PHE A 83 -7.04 18.29 6.76
CA PHE A 83 -6.68 16.94 6.27
C PHE A 83 -7.29 15.82 7.13
N GLU A 84 -8.00 16.14 8.21
CA GLU A 84 -8.59 15.11 9.08
C GLU A 84 -9.61 14.23 8.34
N TYR A 85 -10.40 14.80 7.43
CA TYR A 85 -11.34 14.02 6.62
C TYR A 85 -10.61 13.03 5.69
N GLU A 86 -9.64 13.51 4.92
CA GLU A 86 -8.81 12.70 4.02
C GLU A 86 -8.05 11.62 4.78
N LYS A 87 -7.47 11.96 5.94
CA LYS A 87 -6.80 11.03 6.85
C LYS A 87 -7.74 9.91 7.29
N SER A 88 -8.98 10.22 7.65
CA SER A 88 -9.97 9.21 8.04
C SER A 88 -10.29 8.25 6.89
N ILE A 89 -10.41 8.75 5.66
CA ILE A 89 -10.65 7.94 4.46
C ILE A 89 -9.44 7.04 4.19
N LEU A 90 -8.22 7.58 4.22
CA LEU A 90 -7.00 6.82 3.99
C LEU A 90 -6.82 5.71 5.03
N LEU A 91 -7.09 5.98 6.30
CA LEU A 91 -7.04 4.98 7.36
C LEU A 91 -8.11 3.89 7.16
N LYS A 92 -9.32 4.25 6.72
CA LYS A 92 -10.39 3.30 6.42
C LYS A 92 -9.98 2.36 5.27
N LEU A 93 -9.47 2.90 4.17
CA LEU A 93 -8.97 2.13 3.03
C LEU A 93 -7.83 1.19 3.44
N ALA A 94 -6.85 1.71 4.19
CA ALA A 94 -5.74 0.91 4.69
C ALA A 94 -6.19 -0.26 5.56
N ASN A 95 -7.14 -0.01 6.48
CA ASN A 95 -7.70 -1.06 7.34
C ASN A 95 -8.43 -2.13 6.53
N GLN A 96 -9.17 -1.76 5.48
CA GLN A 96 -9.83 -2.72 4.59
C GLN A 96 -8.80 -3.62 3.88
N ILE A 97 -7.74 -3.04 3.33
CA ILE A 97 -6.66 -3.79 2.67
C ILE A 97 -5.98 -4.76 3.64
N GLN A 98 -5.62 -4.29 4.84
CA GLN A 98 -4.98 -5.11 5.86
C GLN A 98 -5.88 -6.27 6.33
N LYS A 99 -7.19 -6.04 6.47
CA LYS A 99 -8.16 -7.10 6.79
C LYS A 99 -8.22 -8.17 5.70
N THR A 100 -8.33 -7.77 4.43
CA THR A 100 -8.34 -8.71 3.30
C THR A 100 -7.05 -9.55 3.24
N ASN A 101 -5.89 -8.91 3.45
CA ASN A 101 -4.61 -9.62 3.47
C ASN A 101 -4.54 -10.64 4.61
N LYS A 102 -4.96 -10.26 5.84
CA LYS A 102 -5.02 -11.19 6.99
C LYS A 102 -5.93 -12.38 6.74
N LEU A 103 -7.13 -12.16 6.18
CA LEU A 103 -8.07 -13.24 5.83
C LEU A 103 -7.47 -14.21 4.80
N SER A 104 -6.74 -13.69 3.81
CA SER A 104 -6.05 -14.52 2.81
C SER A 104 -4.91 -15.35 3.41
N SER A 105 -4.22 -14.83 4.43
CA SER A 105 -3.14 -15.54 5.14
C SER A 105 -3.69 -16.59 6.09
N TYR A 106 -4.78 -16.29 6.81
CA TYR A 106 -5.43 -17.21 7.74
C TYR A 106 -5.89 -18.50 7.04
N LYS A 107 -6.47 -18.37 5.84
CA LYS A 107 -6.86 -19.53 5.02
C LYS A 107 -5.67 -20.38 4.57
N LYS A 108 -4.47 -19.79 4.42
CA LYS A 108 -3.25 -20.53 4.03
C LYS A 108 -2.65 -21.30 5.20
N ASN A 109 -2.68 -20.74 6.41
CA ASN A 109 -2.09 -21.38 7.60
C ASN A 109 -2.95 -22.50 8.19
N LYS A 110 -4.23 -22.65 7.81
CA LYS A 110 -5.06 -23.77 8.27
C LYS A 110 -4.60 -25.14 7.72
N HIS A 111 -3.72 -25.17 6.72
CA HIS A 111 -3.20 -26.39 6.10
C HIS A 111 -1.73 -26.69 6.41
N THR A 112 -1.09 -25.95 7.32
CA THR A 112 0.17 -26.42 7.93
C THR A 112 -0.21 -27.46 8.97
N ILE A 113 -0.27 -28.71 8.55
CA ILE A 113 -0.28 -29.87 9.43
C ILE A 113 1.10 -29.89 10.09
N GLU A 114 1.15 -29.55 11.37
CA GLU A 114 2.30 -29.86 12.21
C GLU A 114 2.39 -31.38 12.27
N TYR A 115 3.47 -31.94 11.71
CA TYR A 115 3.88 -33.30 12.04
C TYR A 115 4.79 -33.16 13.27
N ASP A 116 4.31 -33.66 14.41
CA ASP A 116 5.09 -33.87 15.63
C ASP A 116 6.22 -34.89 15.42
#